data_AF-A0A353VHR0-F1
#
_entry.id   AF-A0A353VHR0-F1
#
_cell.length_a   1.000
_cell.length_b   1.000
_cell.length_c   1.000
_cell.angle_alpha   90.00
_cell.angle_beta   90.00
_cell.angle_gamma   90.00
#
_symmetry.space_group_name_H-M   'P 1'
#
loop_
_entity.id
_entity.type
_entity.pdbx_description
1 polymer ?
#
loop_
_entity_poly.entity_id
_entity_poly.type
_entity_poly.pdbx_seq_one_letter_code
_entity_poly.pdbx_strand_id
1 'polypeptide(L)'
;MRSFIFILLLSGSFSAFSQTYHPFPDSGAVWEVLTGFGPAPIVEYWTTFFLEGDTIYNGLEYNKFYYYEYPNADTVLIGGIRADTNRRVYLHMVSNNEIGGIHECLSQNNHLPNEFLLYDFSRSIGYTIIYSDTSSFWDDHQCLDSMEIEYIDSTMVFGKNRSHIYGYARGGGWQGQRSDDWIEGVGSTKGPLGPYMTEFEWSHHLCSFEYQGQLEVFINCSPKSIEETTYLNSVSIHPNPITSSSVLSIEYPNQFQFTMDIVDLQGRVIESRKIGERFSFSEVNLDSGIYLVRIKSNDEVLGTERIVVL
;
A
#
# COMPACT_ATOMS: atom_id res chain seq x y z
N MET A 1 21.17 29.96 53.30
CA MET A 1 21.74 29.69 51.95
C MET A 1 21.55 28.26 51.47
N ARG A 2 21.63 27.20 52.30
CA ARG A 2 21.42 25.81 51.84
C ARG A 2 20.03 25.52 51.26
N SER A 3 18.96 26.16 51.75
CA SER A 3 17.60 25.96 51.24
C SER A 3 17.32 26.62 49.88
N PHE A 4 18.14 27.59 49.44
CA PHE A 4 17.96 28.23 48.13
C PHE A 4 18.51 27.39 46.97
N ILE A 5 19.44 26.46 47.25
CA ILE A 5 20.06 25.59 46.23
C ILE A 5 19.09 24.50 45.75
N PHE A 6 18.19 24.03 46.63
CA PHE A 6 17.19 23.01 46.26
C PHE A 6 16.09 23.52 45.32
N ILE A 7 15.73 24.80 45.42
CA ILE A 7 14.71 25.42 44.55
C ILE A 7 15.28 25.72 43.15
N LEU A 8 16.58 26.02 43.05
CA LEU A 8 17.26 26.25 41.78
C LEU A 8 17.46 24.94 40.97
N LEU A 9 17.53 23.79 41.64
CA LEU A 9 17.63 22.48 40.98
C LEU A 9 16.28 21.93 40.49
N LEU A 10 15.16 22.41 41.02
CA LEU A 10 13.81 22.03 40.57
C LEU A 10 13.26 22.89 39.42
N SER A 11 13.94 23.98 39.06
CA SER A 11 13.57 24.86 37.94
C SER A 11 14.30 24.52 36.63
N GLY A 12 15.18 23.52 36.65
CA GLY A 12 15.64 22.83 35.45
C GLY A 12 14.54 21.90 34.95
N SER A 13 13.51 22.47 34.32
CA SER A 13 12.49 21.71 33.60
C SER A 13 13.18 20.90 32.52
N PHE A 14 13.52 19.65 32.82
CA PHE A 14 13.88 18.69 31.80
C PHE A 14 12.66 18.59 30.90
N SER A 15 12.75 19.13 29.69
CA SER A 15 11.83 18.79 28.62
C SER A 15 11.95 17.29 28.43
N ALA A 16 11.06 16.54 29.08
CA ALA A 16 10.91 15.13 28.79
C ALA A 16 10.48 15.08 27.33
N PHE A 17 11.40 14.70 26.46
CA PHE A 17 11.08 14.44 25.07
C PHE A 17 10.17 13.22 25.05
N SER A 18 8.86 13.47 25.09
CA SER A 18 7.89 12.51 24.64
C SER A 18 8.24 12.15 23.20
N GLN A 19 8.16 10.86 22.84
CA GLN A 19 8.39 10.44 21.47
C GLN A 19 7.50 11.26 20.54
N THR A 20 8.07 11.70 19.41
CA THR A 20 7.30 12.46 18.42
C THR A 20 6.21 11.55 17.88
N TYR A 21 4.95 11.98 17.99
CA TYR A 21 3.84 11.22 17.46
C TYR A 21 3.93 11.11 15.94
N HIS A 22 3.80 9.89 15.41
CA HIS A 22 3.72 9.60 13.99
C HIS A 22 2.27 9.35 13.59
N PRO A 23 1.60 10.30 12.89
CA PRO A 23 0.21 10.12 12.52
C PRO A 23 0.05 8.93 11.58
N PHE A 24 -1.13 8.30 11.65
CA PHE A 24 -1.54 7.34 10.63
C PHE A 24 -1.58 8.04 9.25
N PRO A 25 -1.19 7.36 8.17
CA PRO A 25 -1.16 7.97 6.84
C PRO A 25 -2.53 8.53 6.43
N ASP A 26 -2.49 9.68 5.78
CA ASP A 26 -3.67 10.28 5.15
C ASP A 26 -3.69 10.07 3.63
N SER A 27 -2.59 9.70 3.00
CA SER A 27 -2.52 9.56 1.54
C SER A 27 -1.31 8.76 1.10
N GLY A 28 -1.37 8.12 -0.06
CA GLY A 28 -0.21 7.51 -0.73
C GLY A 28 0.51 6.43 0.09
N ALA A 29 -0.16 5.87 1.09
CA ALA A 29 0.32 4.72 1.83
C ALA A 29 -0.12 3.44 1.13
N VAL A 30 0.79 2.46 1.10
CA VAL A 30 0.58 1.14 0.50
C VAL A 30 1.04 0.08 1.48
N TRP A 31 0.21 -0.93 1.73
CA TRP A 31 0.54 -2.08 2.55
C TRP A 31 0.46 -3.35 1.71
N GLU A 32 1.55 -4.10 1.65
CA GLU A 32 1.57 -5.42 1.02
C GLU A 32 1.43 -6.50 2.09
N VAL A 33 0.37 -7.30 1.98
CA VAL A 33 0.05 -8.35 2.95
C VAL A 33 0.07 -9.70 2.26
N LEU A 34 0.83 -10.63 2.84
CA LEU A 34 0.80 -12.04 2.49
C LEU A 34 -0.21 -12.76 3.37
N THR A 35 -1.14 -13.44 2.73
CA THR A 35 -2.13 -14.29 3.39
C THR A 35 -1.87 -15.75 3.00
N GLY A 36 -1.62 -16.61 3.99
CA GLY A 36 -1.41 -18.04 3.81
C GLY A 36 -2.61 -18.85 4.31
N PHE A 37 -2.96 -19.95 3.62
CA PHE A 37 -4.01 -20.89 4.03
C PHE A 37 -3.51 -22.34 4.12
N GLY A 38 -3.82 -23.00 5.24
CA GLY A 38 -3.87 -24.46 5.39
C GLY A 38 -2.54 -25.17 5.75
N PRO A 39 -2.63 -26.43 6.21
CA PRO A 39 -1.46 -27.31 6.33
C PRO A 39 -1.02 -27.77 4.94
N ALA A 40 0.23 -27.46 4.56
CA ALA A 40 0.97 -27.84 3.35
C ALA A 40 0.24 -28.66 2.24
N PRO A 41 0.21 -28.18 0.97
CA PRO A 41 0.86 -26.96 0.48
C PRO A 41 0.09 -25.72 0.93
N ILE A 42 0.82 -24.73 1.45
CA ILE A 42 0.26 -23.45 1.85
C ILE A 42 -0.17 -22.73 0.58
N VAL A 43 -1.45 -22.35 0.50
CA VAL A 43 -1.93 -21.47 -0.58
C VAL A 43 -1.67 -20.04 -0.14
N GLU A 44 -0.98 -19.27 -0.96
CA GLU A 44 -0.56 -17.90 -0.66
C GLU A 44 -1.29 -16.91 -1.58
N TYR A 45 -1.82 -15.85 -0.98
CA TYR A 45 -2.45 -14.72 -1.63
C TYR A 45 -1.73 -13.44 -1.25
N TRP A 46 -1.60 -12.53 -2.21
CA TRP A 46 -1.04 -11.21 -1.97
C TRP A 46 -2.14 -10.18 -2.07
N THR A 47 -2.32 -9.43 -0.99
CA THR A 47 -3.29 -8.36 -0.91
C THR A 47 -2.54 -7.04 -0.79
N THR A 48 -2.82 -6.10 -1.68
CA THR A 48 -2.30 -4.74 -1.58
C THR A 48 -3.41 -3.83 -1.11
N PHE A 49 -3.20 -3.14 0.00
CA PHE A 49 -4.09 -2.10 0.50
C PHE A 49 -3.47 -0.73 0.22
N PHE A 50 -4.28 0.29 -0.08
CA PHE A 50 -3.75 1.62 -0.34
C PHE A 50 -4.78 2.74 -0.11
N LEU A 51 -4.26 3.98 0.01
CA LEU A 51 -5.05 5.21 0.15
C LEU A 51 -4.99 6.07 -1.10
N GLU A 52 -6.16 6.35 -1.69
CA GLU A 52 -6.25 7.20 -2.89
C GLU A 52 -7.47 8.12 -2.90
N GLY A 53 -7.23 9.41 -2.70
CA GLY A 53 -8.27 10.43 -2.69
C GLY A 53 -9.03 10.52 -1.37
N ASP A 54 -9.87 11.54 -1.26
CA ASP A 54 -10.60 11.89 -0.06
C ASP A 54 -12.12 11.74 -0.26
N THR A 55 -12.86 11.72 0.84
CA THR A 55 -14.31 11.76 0.88
C THR A 55 -14.80 12.38 2.20
N ILE A 56 -16.04 12.85 2.20
CA ILE A 56 -16.70 13.37 3.40
C ILE A 56 -17.91 12.50 3.70
N TYR A 57 -18.00 11.99 4.93
CA TYR A 57 -19.15 11.24 5.41
C TYR A 57 -19.58 11.79 6.77
N ASN A 58 -20.87 12.13 6.91
CA ASN A 58 -21.44 12.75 8.11
C ASN A 58 -20.65 13.98 8.64
N GLY A 59 -20.05 14.76 7.73
CA GLY A 59 -19.26 15.94 8.08
C GLY A 59 -17.85 15.66 8.59
N LEU A 60 -17.39 14.40 8.54
CA LEU A 60 -16.04 13.99 8.85
C LEU A 60 -15.28 13.68 7.55
N GLU A 61 -14.01 14.07 7.50
CA GLU A 61 -13.11 13.80 6.38
C GLU A 61 -12.48 12.41 6.53
N TYR A 62 -12.43 11.67 5.42
CA TYR A 62 -11.81 10.36 5.32
C TYR A 62 -10.97 10.27 4.06
N ASN A 63 -9.99 9.39 4.09
CA ASN A 63 -9.22 8.99 2.93
C ASN A 63 -9.80 7.69 2.39
N LYS A 64 -10.07 7.63 1.09
CA LYS A 64 -10.64 6.42 0.49
C LYS A 64 -9.61 5.31 0.56
N PHE A 65 -10.08 4.16 1.02
CA PHE A 65 -9.27 3.00 1.34
C PHE A 65 -9.65 1.85 0.43
N TYR A 66 -8.66 1.30 -0.27
CA TYR A 66 -8.82 0.32 -1.33
C TYR A 66 -7.99 -0.92 -1.07
N TYR A 67 -8.34 -1.99 -1.77
CA TYR A 67 -7.44 -3.12 -1.97
C TYR A 67 -7.58 -3.74 -3.36
N TYR A 68 -6.60 -4.57 -3.73
CA TYR A 68 -6.72 -5.60 -4.75
C TYR A 68 -5.96 -6.85 -4.31
N GLU A 69 -6.31 -8.01 -4.87
CA GLU A 69 -5.70 -9.30 -4.53
C GLU A 69 -5.10 -9.96 -5.75
N TYR A 70 -3.79 -10.18 -5.77
CA TYR A 70 -3.17 -10.89 -6.89
C TYR A 70 -3.63 -12.36 -6.95
N PRO A 71 -3.98 -12.89 -8.15
CA PRO A 71 -3.84 -12.28 -9.48
C PRO A 71 -5.05 -11.48 -9.99
N ASN A 72 -6.10 -11.32 -9.18
CA ASN A 72 -7.31 -10.58 -9.55
C ASN A 72 -7.05 -9.06 -9.47
N ALA A 73 -6.92 -8.40 -10.62
CA ALA A 73 -6.48 -7.00 -10.71
C ALA A 73 -7.58 -5.95 -10.41
N ASP A 74 -8.80 -6.36 -10.06
CA ASP A 74 -9.87 -5.40 -9.81
C ASP A 74 -9.63 -4.67 -8.48
N THR A 75 -9.52 -3.35 -8.58
CA THR A 75 -9.43 -2.47 -7.42
C THR A 75 -10.80 -2.34 -6.77
N VAL A 76 -10.86 -2.61 -5.46
CA VAL A 76 -12.09 -2.59 -4.68
C VAL A 76 -12.02 -1.49 -3.61
N LEU A 77 -13.04 -0.62 -3.58
CA LEU A 77 -13.22 0.36 -2.51
C LEU A 77 -13.77 -0.35 -1.26
N ILE A 78 -13.00 -0.29 -0.17
CA ILE A 78 -13.39 -0.78 1.15
C ILE A 78 -14.29 0.25 1.83
N GLY A 79 -13.82 1.49 1.86
CA GLY A 79 -14.36 2.49 2.77
C GLY A 79 -13.56 3.78 2.79
N GLY A 80 -13.79 4.57 3.83
CA GLY A 80 -12.95 5.70 4.21
C GLY A 80 -12.22 5.41 5.51
N ILE A 81 -10.92 5.67 5.59
CA ILE A 81 -10.15 5.62 6.84
C ILE A 81 -9.86 7.05 7.32
N ARG A 82 -9.86 7.27 8.64
CA ARG A 82 -9.44 8.55 9.22
C ARG A 82 -8.72 8.35 10.54
N ALA A 83 -7.82 9.26 10.87
CA ALA A 83 -7.25 9.36 12.21
C ALA A 83 -7.75 10.63 12.90
N ASP A 84 -8.00 10.56 14.21
CA ASP A 84 -8.36 11.73 15.00
C ASP A 84 -7.19 12.30 15.79
N THR A 85 -7.43 13.43 16.46
CA THR A 85 -6.43 14.13 17.29
C THR A 85 -6.05 13.36 18.56
N ASN A 86 -6.82 12.32 18.93
CA ASN A 86 -6.55 11.44 20.05
C ASN A 86 -5.81 10.17 19.62
N ARG A 87 -5.20 10.15 18.42
CA ARG A 87 -4.43 9.01 17.89
C ARG A 87 -5.27 7.75 17.69
N ARG A 88 -6.57 7.91 17.44
CA ARG A 88 -7.47 6.82 17.12
C ARG A 88 -7.70 6.77 15.62
N VAL A 89 -7.68 5.57 15.06
CA VAL A 89 -7.91 5.33 13.64
C VAL A 89 -9.25 4.65 13.47
N TYR A 90 -10.05 5.17 12.56
CA TYR A 90 -11.41 4.71 12.29
C TYR A 90 -11.56 4.30 10.84
N LEU A 91 -12.32 3.24 10.61
CA LEU A 91 -12.74 2.80 9.28
C LEU A 91 -14.24 2.98 9.13
N HIS A 92 -14.65 3.76 8.15
CA HIS A 92 -16.03 3.83 7.67
C HIS A 92 -16.20 2.92 6.45
N MET A 93 -16.91 1.81 6.57
CA MET A 93 -17.12 0.90 5.43
C MET A 93 -18.25 1.36 4.53
N VAL A 94 -18.06 1.26 3.22
CA VAL A 94 -19.05 1.66 2.20
C VAL A 94 -19.49 0.52 1.30
N SER A 95 -18.73 -0.57 1.23
CA SER A 95 -19.08 -1.76 0.45
C SER A 95 -19.41 -2.93 1.37
N ASN A 96 -20.39 -3.72 0.95
CA ASN A 96 -20.67 -5.04 1.51
C ASN A 96 -19.72 -6.09 0.89
N ASN A 97 -18.61 -5.66 0.29
CA ASN A 97 -17.76 -6.58 -0.43
C ASN A 97 -17.08 -7.51 0.57
N GLU A 98 -17.08 -8.79 0.23
CA GLU A 98 -16.42 -9.85 0.98
C GLU A 98 -14.91 -9.68 0.89
N ILE A 99 -14.34 -8.78 1.69
CA ILE A 99 -12.90 -8.80 1.96
C ILE A 99 -12.68 -10.05 2.80
N GLY A 100 -11.97 -11.04 2.25
CA GLY A 100 -11.81 -12.38 2.82
C GLY A 100 -11.67 -12.38 4.34
N GLY A 101 -12.67 -12.91 5.04
CA GLY A 101 -12.73 -13.02 6.50
C GLY A 101 -13.31 -11.81 7.25
N ILE A 102 -13.24 -10.59 6.71
CA ILE A 102 -13.74 -9.37 7.39
C ILE A 102 -15.26 -9.27 7.31
N HIS A 103 -15.85 -9.73 6.20
CA HIS A 103 -17.29 -9.65 5.98
C HIS A 103 -18.08 -10.51 6.97
N GLU A 104 -17.57 -11.65 7.41
CA GLU A 104 -18.25 -12.46 8.43
C GLU A 104 -18.39 -11.72 9.76
N CYS A 105 -17.39 -10.92 10.12
CA CYS A 105 -17.43 -10.09 11.33
C CYS A 105 -18.40 -8.91 11.24
N LEU A 106 -18.54 -8.33 10.05
CA LEU A 106 -19.19 -7.04 9.89
C LEU A 106 -20.60 -7.12 9.28
N SER A 107 -20.92 -8.18 8.53
CA SER A 107 -22.20 -8.32 7.81
C SER A 107 -23.36 -8.87 8.64
N GLN A 108 -23.10 -9.69 9.65
CA GLN A 108 -24.17 -10.37 10.40
C GLN A 108 -24.80 -9.48 11.46
N ASN A 109 -24.12 -8.41 11.85
CA ASN A 109 -24.64 -7.45 12.81
C ASN A 109 -25.27 -6.27 12.08
N ASN A 110 -26.58 -6.36 11.80
CA ASN A 110 -27.44 -5.23 11.39
C ASN A 110 -27.43 -4.03 12.38
N HIS A 111 -26.58 -4.07 13.41
CA HIS A 111 -26.41 -3.10 14.48
C HIS A 111 -25.01 -2.52 14.56
N LEU A 112 -24.06 -2.96 13.73
CA LEU A 112 -22.74 -2.36 13.76
C LEU A 112 -22.81 -0.93 13.22
N PRO A 113 -22.17 0.04 13.91
CA PRO A 113 -22.03 1.37 13.36
C PRO A 113 -21.28 1.28 12.03
N ASN A 114 -21.64 2.09 11.04
CA ASN A 114 -20.90 2.13 9.77
C ASN A 114 -19.43 2.56 9.95
N GLU A 115 -19.02 2.98 11.15
CA GLU A 115 -17.66 3.36 11.50
C GLU A 115 -17.13 2.53 12.67
N PHE A 116 -15.94 1.97 12.49
CA PHE A 116 -15.26 1.06 13.41
C PHE A 116 -13.96 1.66 13.92
N LEU A 117 -13.60 1.40 15.17
CA LEU A 117 -12.27 1.72 15.69
C LEU A 117 -11.29 0.64 15.19
N LEU A 118 -10.29 1.01 14.40
CA LEU A 118 -9.20 0.10 14.02
C LEU A 118 -8.08 0.10 15.07
N TYR A 119 -7.65 1.29 15.49
CA TYR A 119 -6.48 1.44 16.37
C TYR A 119 -6.71 2.54 17.39
N ASP A 120 -6.17 2.38 18.60
CA ASP A 120 -6.09 3.44 19.62
C ASP A 120 -4.68 3.50 20.21
N PHE A 121 -3.82 4.30 19.57
CA PHE A 121 -2.41 4.47 19.97
C PHE A 121 -2.25 5.38 21.21
N SER A 122 -3.34 5.84 21.83
CA SER A 122 -3.28 6.67 23.04
C SER A 122 -3.23 5.86 24.34
N ARG A 123 -3.42 4.54 24.25
CA ARG A 123 -3.60 3.68 25.41
C ARG A 123 -2.29 3.20 26.02
N SER A 124 -2.34 2.91 27.31
CA SER A 124 -1.23 2.40 28.10
C SER A 124 -1.36 0.89 28.31
N ILE A 125 -0.25 0.27 28.73
CA ILE A 125 -0.21 -1.12 29.20
C ILE A 125 -1.33 -1.39 30.23
N GLY A 126 -1.96 -2.56 30.11
CA GLY A 126 -3.08 -3.03 30.94
C GLY A 126 -4.45 -2.49 30.52
N TYR A 127 -4.52 -1.62 29.50
CA TYR A 127 -5.80 -1.16 28.95
C TYR A 127 -6.36 -2.19 27.96
N THR A 128 -7.69 -2.35 27.96
CA THR A 128 -8.40 -3.20 27.01
C THR A 128 -9.14 -2.35 25.99
N ILE A 129 -8.80 -2.50 24.72
CA ILE A 129 -9.50 -1.90 23.58
C ILE A 129 -10.62 -2.85 23.18
N ILE A 130 -11.83 -2.33 23.06
CA ILE A 130 -13.03 -3.09 22.68
C ILE A 130 -13.39 -2.73 21.24
N TYR A 131 -13.47 -3.72 20.38
CA TYR A 131 -13.68 -3.59 18.94
C TYR A 131 -15.12 -3.87 18.52
N SER A 132 -15.75 -4.85 19.16
CA SER A 132 -17.15 -5.20 18.93
C SER A 132 -17.74 -5.82 20.20
N ASP A 133 -19.04 -5.59 20.43
CA ASP A 133 -19.78 -6.24 21.51
C ASP A 133 -20.43 -7.53 20.99
N THR A 134 -19.61 -8.51 20.62
CA THR A 134 -20.13 -9.82 20.13
C THR A 134 -20.25 -10.80 21.28
N SER A 135 -21.20 -10.54 22.16
CA SER A 135 -21.57 -11.39 23.30
C SER A 135 -22.09 -12.80 22.94
N SER A 136 -22.25 -13.16 21.65
CA SER A 136 -22.79 -14.47 21.24
C SER A 136 -21.70 -15.54 21.17
N PHE A 137 -21.34 -16.04 22.35
CA PHE A 137 -20.39 -17.14 22.62
C PHE A 137 -20.70 -18.50 21.97
N TRP A 138 -21.74 -18.62 21.13
CA TRP A 138 -22.30 -19.91 20.72
C TRP A 138 -22.49 -20.12 19.22
N ASP A 139 -22.28 -19.10 18.38
CA ASP A 139 -22.31 -19.25 16.93
C ASP A 139 -20.94 -18.84 16.36
N ASP A 140 -20.02 -19.80 16.28
CA ASP A 140 -18.84 -19.97 15.39
C ASP A 140 -18.01 -18.79 14.82
N HIS A 141 -18.28 -17.52 15.14
CA HIS A 141 -17.72 -16.38 14.42
C HIS A 141 -16.64 -15.67 15.24
N GLN A 142 -15.49 -15.47 14.60
CA GLN A 142 -14.18 -15.39 15.23
C GLN A 142 -13.53 -14.01 15.09
N CYS A 143 -14.20 -12.97 15.55
CA CYS A 143 -13.67 -11.61 15.47
C CYS A 143 -12.91 -11.25 16.76
N LEU A 144 -11.96 -10.31 16.68
CA LEU A 144 -11.40 -9.73 17.90
C LEU A 144 -12.49 -8.93 18.61
N ASP A 145 -12.97 -9.43 19.74
CA ASP A 145 -13.90 -8.74 20.64
C ASP A 145 -13.16 -7.60 21.33
N SER A 146 -12.03 -7.95 21.97
CA SER A 146 -11.20 -7.00 22.69
C SER A 146 -9.73 -7.39 22.67
N MET A 147 -8.85 -6.40 22.78
CA MET A 147 -7.40 -6.57 22.90
C MET A 147 -6.89 -5.89 24.17
N GLU A 148 -6.23 -6.64 25.05
CA GLU A 148 -5.50 -6.08 26.19
C GLU A 148 -4.06 -5.78 25.78
N ILE A 149 -3.63 -4.54 26.01
CA ILE A 149 -2.26 -4.11 25.75
C ILE A 149 -1.34 -4.68 26.83
N GLU A 150 -0.38 -5.50 26.44
CA GLU A 150 0.54 -6.14 27.36
C GLU A 150 1.87 -5.37 27.48
N TYR A 151 2.42 -4.93 26.35
CA TYR A 151 3.62 -4.11 26.37
C TYR A 151 3.59 -3.04 25.29
N ILE A 152 4.34 -1.98 25.55
CA ILE A 152 4.60 -0.89 24.61
C ILE A 152 6.10 -0.66 24.64
N ASP A 153 6.74 -0.75 23.48
CA ASP A 153 8.14 -0.41 23.30
C ASP A 153 8.32 0.49 22.06
N SER A 154 9.52 0.47 21.46
CA SER A 154 9.80 1.24 20.25
C SER A 154 10.46 0.38 19.19
N THR A 155 9.99 0.54 17.95
CA THR A 155 10.60 -0.05 16.76
C THR A 155 11.03 1.03 15.76
N MET A 156 11.98 0.74 14.89
CA MET A 156 12.47 1.68 13.89
C MET A 156 11.73 1.48 12.57
N VAL A 157 11.13 2.54 12.03
CA VAL A 157 10.49 2.55 10.70
C VAL A 157 10.94 3.82 9.98
N PHE A 158 11.48 3.69 8.78
CA PHE A 158 12.09 4.78 8.01
C PHE A 158 13.16 5.56 8.79
N GLY A 159 13.96 4.86 9.59
CA GLY A 159 15.01 5.46 10.41
C GLY A 159 14.51 6.30 11.60
N LYS A 160 13.21 6.22 11.94
CA LYS A 160 12.62 6.91 13.10
C LYS A 160 12.04 5.89 14.06
N ASN A 161 12.26 6.11 15.36
CA ASN A 161 11.64 5.29 16.40
C ASN A 161 10.15 5.61 16.49
N ARG A 162 9.31 4.58 16.46
CA ARG A 162 7.86 4.65 16.58
C ARG A 162 7.39 3.76 17.72
N SER A 163 6.28 4.12 18.35
CA SER A 163 5.65 3.26 19.36
C SER A 163 5.24 1.94 18.72
N HIS A 164 5.63 0.82 19.34
CA HIS A 164 5.15 -0.51 19.00
C HIS A 164 4.33 -1.02 20.18
N ILE A 165 3.10 -1.44 19.90
CA ILE A 165 2.11 -1.88 20.86
C ILE A 165 1.83 -3.35 20.59
N TYR A 166 1.95 -4.17 21.61
CA TYR A 166 1.56 -5.57 21.56
C TYR A 166 0.37 -5.82 22.47
N GLY A 167 -0.58 -6.61 21.98
CA GLY A 167 -1.68 -7.04 22.80
C GLY A 167 -2.20 -8.41 22.43
N TYR A 168 -2.90 -9.01 23.40
CA TYR A 168 -3.61 -10.27 23.22
C TYR A 168 -5.11 -10.03 23.18
N ALA A 169 -5.75 -10.73 22.27
CA ALA A 169 -7.17 -10.86 22.19
C ALA A 169 -7.73 -11.62 23.39
N ARG A 170 -8.73 -11.06 24.07
CA ARG A 170 -9.55 -11.80 25.04
C ARG A 170 -10.91 -12.08 24.40
N GLY A 171 -11.08 -13.32 23.95
CA GLY A 171 -12.34 -13.80 23.35
C GLY A 171 -12.08 -14.48 22.01
N GLY A 172 -12.43 -15.77 21.90
CA GLY A 172 -12.28 -16.52 20.66
C GLY A 172 -12.22 -18.04 20.85
N GLY A 173 -13.35 -18.65 21.25
CA GLY A 173 -13.63 -20.09 21.13
C GLY A 173 -12.45 -21.07 21.27
N TRP A 174 -12.43 -22.11 20.43
CA TRP A 174 -11.48 -23.23 20.48
C TRP A 174 -10.06 -22.93 19.99
N GLN A 175 -9.76 -21.69 19.58
CA GLN A 175 -8.59 -21.39 18.75
C GLN A 175 -7.46 -20.63 19.44
N GLY A 176 -7.54 -20.48 20.76
CA GLY A 176 -6.44 -19.95 21.54
C GLY A 176 -6.28 -18.43 21.45
N GLN A 177 -5.31 -17.94 22.20
CA GLN A 177 -5.00 -16.52 22.31
C GLN A 177 -4.48 -16.00 20.97
N ARG A 178 -5.20 -15.05 20.38
CA ARG A 178 -4.71 -14.27 19.23
C ARG A 178 -3.89 -13.10 19.77
N SER A 179 -2.78 -12.78 19.13
CA SER A 179 -2.03 -11.55 19.41
C SER A 179 -2.01 -10.64 18.21
N ASP A 180 -1.86 -9.35 18.43
CA ASP A 180 -1.61 -8.39 17.35
C ASP A 180 -0.52 -7.40 17.79
N ASP A 181 0.24 -6.95 16.81
CA ASP A 181 1.33 -6.00 16.96
C ASP A 181 1.01 -4.77 16.13
N TRP A 182 0.96 -3.60 16.73
CA TRP A 182 0.70 -2.35 16.04
C TRP A 182 1.89 -1.42 16.10
N ILE A 183 2.17 -0.78 14.98
CA ILE A 183 3.23 0.21 14.87
C ILE A 183 2.61 1.55 14.56
N GLU A 184 2.94 2.56 15.37
CA GLU A 184 2.41 3.91 15.22
C GLU A 184 2.70 4.47 13.82
N GLY A 185 1.67 4.99 13.16
CA GLY A 185 1.77 5.49 11.78
C GLY A 185 1.94 4.40 10.70
N VAL A 186 1.72 3.13 11.05
CA VAL A 186 1.70 1.99 10.10
C VAL A 186 0.41 1.17 10.26
N GLY A 187 -0.01 0.84 11.49
CA GLY A 187 -1.12 -0.07 11.76
C GLY A 187 -0.64 -1.44 12.25
N SER A 188 -1.41 -2.49 12.03
CA SER A 188 -1.06 -3.86 12.44
C SER A 188 0.01 -4.51 11.53
N THR A 189 0.87 -5.33 12.12
CA THR A 189 1.85 -6.18 11.40
C THR A 189 1.20 -7.34 10.64
N LYS A 190 -0.12 -7.46 10.70
CA LYS A 190 -0.93 -8.37 9.87
C LYS A 190 -1.57 -7.67 8.68
N GLY A 191 -1.38 -6.36 8.57
CA GLY A 191 -2.01 -5.50 7.58
C GLY A 191 -2.89 -4.42 8.22
N PRO A 192 -3.33 -3.41 7.44
CA PRO A 192 -4.09 -2.28 7.96
C PRO A 192 -5.46 -2.65 8.54
N LEU A 193 -5.94 -3.88 8.32
CA LEU A 193 -7.18 -4.42 8.86
C LEU A 193 -6.96 -5.52 9.92
N GLY A 194 -5.73 -5.75 10.37
CA GLY A 194 -5.36 -6.84 11.30
C GLY A 194 -6.32 -7.07 12.48
N PRO A 195 -6.81 -6.02 13.17
CA PRO A 195 -7.79 -6.15 14.24
C PRO A 195 -9.10 -6.86 13.87
N TYR A 196 -9.42 -6.97 12.58
CA TYR A 196 -10.65 -7.59 12.07
C TYR A 196 -10.40 -8.80 11.17
N MET A 197 -9.14 -9.25 11.05
CA MET A 197 -8.80 -10.43 10.26
C MET A 197 -8.89 -11.71 11.10
N THR A 198 -9.36 -12.81 10.48
CA THR A 198 -9.46 -14.12 11.15
C THR A 198 -8.31 -15.03 10.76
N GLU A 199 -7.67 -15.68 11.74
CA GLU A 199 -6.49 -16.53 11.53
C GLU A 199 -6.77 -18.03 11.67
N PHE A 200 -8.03 -18.46 11.55
CA PHE A 200 -8.31 -19.89 11.64
C PHE A 200 -7.90 -20.63 10.38
N GLU A 201 -6.78 -21.34 10.45
CA GLU A 201 -6.11 -21.95 9.28
C GLU A 201 -5.54 -20.92 8.29
N TRP A 202 -5.67 -19.63 8.62
CA TRP A 202 -5.13 -18.51 7.88
C TRP A 202 -4.02 -17.82 8.67
N SER A 203 -3.03 -17.28 7.97
CA SER A 203 -2.00 -16.42 8.57
C SER A 203 -1.83 -15.16 7.75
N HIS A 204 -1.74 -14.01 8.40
CA HIS A 204 -1.58 -12.72 7.73
C HIS A 204 -0.29 -12.05 8.18
N HIS A 205 0.47 -11.54 7.20
CA HIS A 205 1.75 -10.90 7.45
C HIS A 205 1.88 -9.65 6.61
N LEU A 206 2.08 -8.50 7.26
CA LEU A 206 2.53 -7.28 6.61
C LEU A 206 3.97 -7.52 6.14
N CYS A 207 4.14 -7.59 4.83
CA CYS A 207 5.42 -7.84 4.20
C CYS A 207 6.18 -6.52 4.05
N SER A 208 5.51 -5.52 3.49
CA SER A 208 6.08 -4.21 3.24
C SER A 208 5.07 -3.09 3.46
N PHE A 209 5.60 -1.91 3.76
CA PHE A 209 4.85 -0.68 3.88
C PHE A 209 5.58 0.43 3.14
N GLU A 210 4.90 1.04 2.18
CA GLU A 210 5.39 2.20 1.45
C GLU A 210 4.63 3.45 1.90
N TYR A 211 5.36 4.52 2.19
CA TYR A 211 4.77 5.82 2.50
C TYR A 211 5.75 6.95 2.19
N GLN A 212 5.27 7.99 1.50
CA GLN A 212 6.07 9.15 1.09
C GLN A 212 7.34 8.77 0.28
N GLY A 213 7.23 7.74 -0.57
CA GLY A 213 8.33 7.24 -1.40
C GLY A 213 9.43 6.51 -0.63
N GLN A 214 9.18 6.15 0.63
CA GLN A 214 10.05 5.30 1.44
C GLN A 214 9.40 3.93 1.61
N LEU A 215 10.19 2.87 1.48
CA LEU A 215 9.76 1.47 1.63
C LEU A 215 10.39 0.85 2.87
N GLU A 216 9.57 0.25 3.73
CA GLU A 216 9.98 -0.53 4.90
C GLU A 216 9.56 -1.98 4.68
N VAL A 217 10.48 -2.92 4.89
CA VAL A 217 10.22 -4.36 4.74
C VAL A 217 10.26 -4.98 6.12
N PHE A 218 9.12 -5.46 6.59
CA PHE A 218 8.98 -6.06 7.93
C PHE A 218 9.35 -7.53 7.94
N ILE A 219 8.85 -8.26 6.94
CA ILE A 219 9.14 -9.66 6.73
C ILE A 219 9.56 -9.77 5.27
N ASN A 220 10.66 -10.48 5.03
CA ASN A 220 11.03 -10.86 3.67
C ASN A 220 10.08 -11.96 3.17
N CYS A 221 8.83 -11.59 2.95
CA CYS A 221 7.91 -12.34 2.13
C CYS A 221 8.55 -12.30 0.75
N SER A 222 9.17 -13.41 0.33
CA SER A 222 9.89 -13.44 -0.93
C SER A 222 8.92 -12.92 -2.00
N PRO A 223 9.20 -11.75 -2.63
CA PRO A 223 8.35 -11.30 -3.70
C PRO A 223 8.42 -12.43 -4.73
N LYS A 224 7.28 -13.05 -5.05
CA LYS A 224 7.25 -13.83 -6.29
C LYS A 224 7.65 -12.83 -7.35
N SER A 225 8.77 -13.15 -8.02
CA SER A 225 9.34 -12.48 -9.19
C SER A 225 8.37 -11.41 -9.61
N ILE A 226 8.70 -10.14 -9.38
CA ILE A 226 8.06 -9.02 -10.09
C ILE A 226 7.80 -9.61 -11.46
N GLU A 227 6.53 -9.90 -11.81
CA GLU A 227 6.25 -10.01 -13.23
C GLU A 227 6.70 -8.64 -13.66
N GLU A 228 7.86 -8.59 -14.36
CA GLU A 228 8.36 -7.37 -14.99
C GLU A 228 7.09 -6.72 -15.45
N THR A 229 6.74 -5.57 -14.86
CA THR A 229 5.52 -4.89 -15.21
C THR A 229 5.61 -4.88 -16.71
N THR A 230 4.79 -5.70 -17.35
CA THR A 230 4.74 -5.73 -18.78
C THR A 230 3.93 -4.47 -19.02
N TYR A 231 4.60 -3.32 -18.84
CA TYR A 231 4.42 -2.22 -19.74
C TYR A 231 4.22 -2.90 -21.07
N LEU A 232 3.06 -2.65 -21.66
CA LEU A 232 2.64 -3.15 -22.95
C LEU A 232 3.64 -2.61 -24.02
N ASN A 233 4.88 -3.09 -23.96
CA ASN A 233 6.13 -2.54 -24.48
C ASN A 233 6.69 -3.49 -25.53
N SER A 234 5.87 -3.90 -26.48
CA SER A 234 6.41 -4.19 -27.79
C SER A 234 5.95 -3.10 -28.74
N VAL A 235 6.58 -1.93 -28.63
CA VAL A 235 6.68 -1.03 -29.78
C VAL A 235 7.39 -1.84 -30.86
N SER A 236 6.64 -2.37 -31.82
CA SER A 236 7.24 -3.13 -32.91
C SER A 236 7.71 -2.15 -33.97
N ILE A 237 9.01 -2.15 -34.25
CA ILE A 237 9.60 -1.28 -35.27
C ILE A 237 10.15 -2.16 -36.39
N HIS A 238 9.51 -2.07 -37.55
CA HIS A 238 9.84 -2.89 -38.71
C HIS A 238 9.95 -2.04 -39.99
N PRO A 239 10.87 -2.38 -40.92
CA PRO A 239 11.92 -3.38 -40.78
C PRO A 239 13.10 -2.85 -39.95
N ASN A 240 13.88 -3.75 -39.38
CA ASN A 240 15.18 -3.44 -38.77
C ASN A 240 16.17 -4.54 -39.15
N PRO A 241 17.19 -4.27 -40.00
CA PRO A 241 17.63 -2.96 -40.47
C PRO A 241 16.69 -2.25 -41.47
N ILE A 242 16.80 -0.91 -41.53
CA ILE A 242 16.09 -0.01 -42.44
C ILE A 242 17.00 0.34 -43.63
N THR A 243 16.44 0.34 -44.83
CA THR A 243 17.10 0.86 -46.05
C THR A 243 16.41 2.12 -46.54
N SER A 244 17.02 2.86 -47.47
CA SER A 244 16.43 4.06 -48.09
C SER A 244 15.06 3.84 -48.77
N SER A 245 14.73 2.59 -49.10
CA SER A 245 13.43 2.19 -49.68
C SER A 245 12.48 1.55 -48.66
N SER A 246 12.85 1.46 -47.39
CA SER A 246 12.04 0.83 -46.35
C SER A 246 10.96 1.78 -45.84
N VAL A 247 9.81 1.22 -45.49
CA VAL A 247 8.75 1.93 -44.77
C VAL A 247 8.86 1.54 -43.31
N LEU A 248 9.18 2.50 -42.45
CA LEU A 248 9.25 2.27 -41.01
C LEU A 248 7.83 2.21 -40.45
N SER A 249 7.40 1.03 -40.02
CA SER A 249 6.12 0.81 -39.37
C SER A 249 6.32 0.72 -37.87
N ILE A 250 5.51 1.48 -37.14
CA ILE A 250 5.44 1.48 -35.69
C ILE A 250 4.01 1.10 -35.31
N GLU A 251 3.88 -0.01 -34.60
CA GLU A 251 2.61 -0.42 -34.00
C GLU A 251 2.66 -0.23 -32.50
N TYR A 252 1.63 0.42 -31.95
CA TYR A 252 1.48 0.62 -30.52
C TYR A 252 0.06 0.25 -30.09
N PRO A 253 -0.12 -0.54 -29.02
CA PRO A 253 -1.43 -1.09 -28.66
C PRO A 253 -2.42 -0.09 -28.06
N ASN A 254 -2.03 1.17 -27.85
CA ASN A 254 -2.87 2.17 -27.18
C ASN A 254 -3.35 3.30 -28.11
N GLN A 255 -4.58 3.77 -27.86
CA GLN A 255 -5.29 4.78 -28.66
C GLN A 255 -4.86 6.25 -28.41
N PHE A 256 -3.74 6.49 -27.71
CA PHE A 256 -3.29 7.86 -27.42
C PHE A 256 -2.45 8.44 -28.56
N GLN A 257 -2.33 9.77 -28.60
CA GLN A 257 -1.37 10.45 -29.45
C GLN A 257 -0.01 10.46 -28.76
N PHE A 258 1.02 9.94 -29.44
CA PHE A 258 2.38 9.91 -28.93
C PHE A 258 3.27 10.83 -29.75
N THR A 259 4.46 11.12 -29.23
CA THR A 259 5.55 11.73 -30.00
C THR A 259 6.65 10.70 -30.19
N MET A 260 7.03 10.45 -31.43
CA MET A 260 8.19 9.66 -31.79
C MET A 260 9.38 10.59 -32.05
N ASP A 261 10.48 10.36 -31.35
CA ASP A 261 11.76 10.99 -31.62
C ASP A 261 12.75 9.96 -32.17
N ILE A 262 13.43 10.28 -33.27
CA ILE A 262 14.62 9.55 -33.71
C ILE A 262 15.84 10.32 -33.21
N VAL A 263 16.67 9.69 -32.40
CA VAL A 263 17.87 10.29 -31.82
C VAL A 263 19.13 9.56 -32.27
N ASP A 264 20.21 10.31 -32.48
CA ASP A 264 21.53 9.72 -32.71
C ASP A 264 22.20 9.26 -31.41
N LEU A 265 23.38 8.64 -31.53
CA LEU A 265 24.14 8.16 -30.37
C LEU A 265 24.71 9.28 -29.48
N GLN A 266 24.69 10.53 -29.93
CA GLN A 266 25.03 11.70 -29.12
C GLN A 266 23.80 12.29 -28.40
N GLY A 267 22.62 11.69 -28.60
CA GLY A 267 21.37 12.12 -28.00
C GLY A 267 20.71 13.31 -28.71
N ARG A 268 21.19 13.69 -29.90
CA ARG A 268 20.57 14.76 -30.70
C ARG A 268 19.32 14.21 -31.38
N VAL A 269 18.22 14.95 -31.29
CA VAL A 269 16.97 14.63 -32.01
C VAL A 269 17.15 14.97 -33.48
N ILE A 270 17.13 13.94 -34.32
CA ILE A 270 17.24 14.05 -35.77
C ILE A 270 15.87 14.30 -36.40
N GLU A 271 14.84 13.64 -35.87
CA GLU A 271 13.46 13.75 -36.34
C GLU A 271 12.51 13.64 -35.16
N SER A 272 11.42 14.40 -35.18
CA SER A 272 10.34 14.32 -34.18
C SER A 272 8.97 14.45 -34.84
N ARG A 273 8.06 13.52 -34.55
CA ARG A 273 6.71 13.45 -35.15
C ARG A 273 5.67 13.01 -34.15
N LYS A 274 4.47 13.57 -34.24
CA LYS A 274 3.30 13.01 -33.55
C LYS A 274 2.80 11.79 -34.31
N ILE A 275 2.58 10.69 -33.60
CA ILE A 275 2.14 9.40 -34.16
C ILE A 275 0.89 8.90 -33.43
N GLY A 276 0.07 8.12 -34.12
CA GLY A 276 -1.09 7.41 -33.54
C GLY A 276 -0.82 5.92 -33.37
N GLU A 277 -1.89 5.13 -33.23
CA GLU A 277 -1.85 3.67 -32.99
C GLU A 277 -1.03 2.88 -34.05
N ARG A 278 -1.18 3.24 -35.32
CA ARG A 278 -0.36 2.74 -36.44
C ARG A 278 0.22 3.90 -37.19
N PHE A 279 1.54 3.89 -37.36
CA PHE A 279 2.25 4.90 -38.13
C PHE A 279 3.21 4.24 -39.11
N SER A 280 3.18 4.71 -40.35
CA SER A 280 4.11 4.27 -41.39
C SER A 280 4.84 5.48 -41.95
N PHE A 281 6.16 5.42 -41.95
CA PHE A 281 7.04 6.50 -42.37
C PHE A 281 7.84 6.04 -43.58
N SER A 282 7.46 6.54 -44.76
CA SER A 282 8.23 6.41 -46.00
C SER A 282 9.18 7.61 -46.13
N GLU A 283 10.38 7.40 -46.66
CA GLU A 283 11.41 8.45 -46.89
C GLU A 283 12.18 8.89 -45.63
N VAL A 284 12.60 7.91 -44.82
CA VAL A 284 13.52 8.15 -43.70
C VAL A 284 14.90 8.53 -44.24
N ASN A 285 15.15 9.83 -44.44
CA ASN A 285 16.43 10.34 -44.92
C ASN A 285 17.45 10.41 -43.78
N LEU A 286 17.87 9.23 -43.30
CA LEU A 286 18.91 9.06 -42.28
C LEU A 286 20.18 8.56 -42.95
N ASP A 287 21.33 9.09 -42.53
CA ASP A 287 22.63 8.54 -42.91
C ASP A 287 22.78 7.13 -42.32
N SER A 288 23.54 6.25 -42.99
CA SER A 288 23.82 4.90 -42.50
C SER A 288 24.44 4.94 -41.10
N GLY A 289 23.86 4.18 -40.16
CA GLY A 289 24.25 4.26 -38.75
C GLY A 289 23.26 3.61 -37.79
N ILE A 290 23.49 3.84 -36.50
CA ILE A 290 22.62 3.35 -35.41
C ILE A 290 21.89 4.55 -34.82
N TYR A 291 20.57 4.41 -34.67
CA TYR A 291 19.71 5.42 -34.04
C TYR A 291 18.86 4.75 -32.96
N LEU A 292 18.35 5.57 -32.04
CA LEU A 292 17.33 5.18 -31.08
C LEU A 292 16.02 5.86 -31.43
N VAL A 293 14.93 5.11 -31.41
CA VAL A 293 13.57 5.62 -31.54
C VAL A 293 12.96 5.69 -30.15
N ARG A 294 12.60 6.88 -29.69
CA ARG A 294 11.94 7.11 -28.40
C ARG A 294 10.46 7.42 -28.63
N ILE A 295 9.58 6.73 -27.93
CA ILE A 295 8.16 7.03 -27.91
C ILE A 295 7.85 7.80 -26.62
N LYS A 296 7.15 8.93 -26.74
CA LYS A 296 6.86 9.83 -25.63
C LYS A 296 5.37 10.15 -25.50
N SER A 297 4.93 10.37 -24.26
CA SER A 297 3.64 10.99 -23.93
C SER A 297 3.89 12.11 -22.92
N ASN A 298 3.40 13.33 -23.20
CA ASN A 298 3.60 14.49 -22.33
C ASN A 298 5.06 14.69 -21.88
N ASP A 299 6.00 14.55 -22.82
CA ASP A 299 7.47 14.62 -22.62
C ASP A 299 8.12 13.47 -21.83
N GLU A 300 7.34 12.55 -21.28
CA GLU A 300 7.84 11.32 -20.65
C GLU A 300 8.15 10.25 -21.70
N VAL A 301 9.31 9.59 -21.60
CA VAL A 301 9.73 8.52 -22.51
C VAL A 301 9.10 7.20 -22.06
N LEU A 302 8.17 6.69 -22.86
CA LEU A 302 7.45 5.43 -22.60
C LEU A 302 8.21 4.20 -23.07
N GLY A 303 9.03 4.34 -24.13
CA GLY A 303 9.77 3.24 -24.72
C GLY A 303 10.93 3.73 -25.59
N THR A 304 11.97 2.89 -25.73
CA THR A 304 13.12 3.17 -26.58
C THR A 304 13.52 1.91 -27.35
N GLU A 305 13.62 2.02 -28.67
CA GLU A 305 14.02 0.94 -29.56
C GLU A 305 15.25 1.32 -30.39
N ARG A 306 16.08 0.33 -30.72
CA ARG A 306 17.29 0.56 -31.53
C ARG A 306 17.03 0.17 -32.98
N ILE A 307 17.26 1.11 -33.90
CA ILE A 307 17.21 0.85 -35.35
C ILE A 307 18.59 0.96 -35.98
N VAL A 308 18.83 0.15 -37.00
CA VAL A 308 20.05 0.18 -37.83
C VAL A 308 19.66 0.61 -39.22
N VAL A 309 20.32 1.65 -39.75
CA VAL A 309 20.14 2.14 -41.12
C VAL A 309 21.35 1.68 -41.95
N LEU A 310 21.08 0.96 -43.04
CA LEU A 310 22.08 0.48 -44.01
C LEU A 310 22.18 1.44 -45.19
#